data_AF-A0A3R9R3D6-F1
#
_entry.id   AF-A0A3R9R3D6-F1
#
_cell.length_a   1.000
_cell.length_b   1.000
_cell.length_c   1.000
_cell.angle_alpha   90.00
_cell.angle_beta   90.00
_cell.angle_gamma   90.00
#
_symmetry.space_group_name_H-M   'P 1'
#
loop_
_entity.id
_entity.type
_entity.pdbx_description
1 polymer ?
#
loop_
_entity_poly.entity_id
_entity_poly.type
_entity_poly.pdbx_seq_one_letter_code
_entity_poly.pdbx_strand_id
1 'polypeptide(L)'
;MDVEMKDELGAFVQRLADAAGLLEQAVEKLAARQSDAEASIGRVSATVEAEIEERLAAAEARIAELKASAAYVPTTVTQGRKTLPVSMANLLAKQGVTVDSMEAGAVDAALVSLSLEQRIAVKAQLMRAGLLG
;
A
#
# COMPACT_ATOMS: atom_id res chain seq x y z
N MET A 1 61.43 -34.40 -32.82
CA MET A 1 60.13 -34.96 -32.37
C MET A 1 60.04 -35.04 -30.85
N ASP A 2 60.80 -35.88 -30.12
CA ASP A 2 60.67 -35.95 -28.64
C ASP A 2 61.03 -34.67 -27.86
N VAL A 3 62.02 -33.90 -28.33
CA VAL A 3 62.42 -32.63 -27.71
C VAL A 3 61.36 -31.54 -27.96
N GLU A 4 60.87 -31.47 -29.19
CA GLU A 4 59.82 -30.55 -29.63
C GLU A 4 58.51 -30.75 -28.86
N MET A 5 58.12 -32.01 -28.64
CA MET A 5 56.91 -32.36 -27.89
C MET A 5 57.03 -32.01 -26.39
N LYS A 6 58.25 -32.08 -25.83
CA LYS A 6 58.52 -31.64 -24.45
C LYS A 6 58.44 -30.12 -24.31
N ASP A 7 58.92 -29.38 -25.31
CA ASP A 7 58.86 -27.92 -25.31
C ASP A 7 57.42 -27.41 -25.45
N GLU A 8 56.60 -28.05 -26.30
CA GLU A 8 55.17 -27.77 -26.42
C GLU A 8 54.40 -28.05 -25.12
N LEU A 9 54.71 -29.18 -24.46
CA LEU A 9 54.11 -29.53 -23.18
C LEU A 9 54.52 -28.52 -22.08
N GLY A 10 55.78 -28.09 -22.06
CA GLY A 10 56.27 -27.07 -21.14
C GLY A 10 55.56 -25.73 -21.33
N ALA A 11 55.37 -25.30 -22.58
CA ALA A 11 54.63 -24.08 -22.91
C ALA A 11 53.15 -24.18 -22.51
N PHE A 12 52.53 -25.35 -22.68
CA PHE A 12 51.14 -25.57 -22.24
C PHE A 12 51.00 -25.52 -20.72
N VAL A 13 51.92 -26.17 -19.98
CA VAL A 13 51.93 -26.14 -18.51
C VAL A 13 52.15 -24.72 -17.98
N GLN A 14 53.03 -23.93 -18.59
CA GLN A 14 53.25 -22.54 -18.20
C GLN A 14 51.98 -21.69 -18.41
N ARG A 15 51.31 -21.83 -19.56
CA ARG A 15 50.04 -21.13 -19.82
C ARG A 15 48.94 -21.54 -18.84
N LEU A 16 48.90 -22.82 -18.45
CA LEU A 16 47.96 -23.31 -17.46
C LEU A 16 48.25 -22.71 -16.07
N ALA A 17 49.51 -22.61 -15.67
CA ALA A 17 49.93 -22.00 -14.42
C ALA A 17 49.58 -20.50 -14.39
N ASP A 18 49.83 -19.78 -15.48
CA ASP A 18 49.48 -18.36 -15.59
C ASP A 18 47.95 -18.16 -15.51
N ALA A 19 47.17 -19.02 -16.17
CA ALA A 19 45.71 -18.98 -16.12
C ALA A 19 45.17 -19.31 -14.72
N ALA A 20 45.76 -20.29 -14.03
CA ALA A 20 45.41 -20.62 -12.65
C ALA A 20 45.69 -19.44 -11.70
N GLY A 21 46.83 -18.76 -11.84
CA GLY A 21 47.16 -17.58 -11.05
C GLY A 21 46.19 -16.41 -11.28
N LEU A 22 45.74 -16.21 -12.52
CA LEU A 22 44.71 -15.21 -12.82
C LEU A 22 43.34 -15.56 -12.22
N LEU A 23 42.99 -16.85 -12.20
CA LEU A 23 41.76 -17.33 -11.57
C LEU A 23 41.80 -17.13 -10.04
N GLU A 24 42.92 -17.44 -9.39
CA GLU A 24 43.10 -17.20 -7.95
C GLU A 24 42.91 -15.72 -7.60
N GLN A 25 43.55 -14.81 -8.34
CA GLN A 25 43.38 -13.37 -8.16
C GLN A 25 41.95 -12.89 -8.42
N ALA A 26 41.25 -13.49 -9.39
CA ALA A 26 39.86 -13.16 -9.67
C ALA A 26 38.93 -13.62 -8.53
N VAL A 27 39.18 -14.80 -7.97
CA VAL A 27 38.43 -15.34 -6.82
C VAL A 27 38.66 -14.50 -5.58
N GLU A 28 39.89 -14.10 -5.29
CA GLU A 28 40.19 -13.21 -4.15
C GLU A 28 39.48 -11.85 -4.28
N LYS A 29 39.49 -11.26 -5.47
CA LYS A 29 38.75 -10.00 -5.74
C LYS A 29 37.25 -10.17 -5.60
N LEU A 30 36.71 -11.33 -6.02
CA LEU A 30 35.29 -11.62 -5.87
C LEU A 30 34.91 -11.80 -4.39
N ALA A 31 35.71 -12.52 -3.62
CA ALA A 31 35.50 -12.71 -2.19
C ALA A 31 35.54 -11.38 -1.42
N ALA A 32 36.50 -10.50 -1.74
CA ALA A 32 36.57 -9.16 -1.15
C ALA A 32 35.31 -8.34 -1.48
N ARG A 33 34.88 -8.33 -2.75
CA ARG A 33 33.65 -7.63 -3.17
C ARG A 33 32.39 -8.19 -2.52
N GLN A 34 32.33 -9.50 -2.33
CA GLN A 34 31.21 -10.14 -1.65
C GLN A 34 31.13 -9.69 -0.18
N SER A 35 32.26 -9.70 0.54
CA SER A 35 32.33 -9.23 1.92
C SER A 35 31.91 -7.77 2.06
N ASP A 36 32.36 -6.89 1.15
CA ASP A 36 31.97 -5.48 1.15
C ASP A 36 30.48 -5.30 0.86
N ALA A 37 29.92 -6.09 -0.07
CA ALA A 37 28.50 -6.07 -0.40
C ALA A 37 27.65 -6.53 0.78
N GLU A 38 28.02 -7.62 1.46
CA GLU A 38 27.34 -8.12 2.66
C GLU A 38 27.34 -7.07 3.78
N ALA A 39 28.47 -6.41 4.01
CA ALA A 39 28.55 -5.31 4.99
C ALA A 39 27.70 -4.10 4.60
N SER A 40 27.63 -3.77 3.31
CA SER A 40 26.76 -2.69 2.81
C SER A 40 25.28 -3.05 2.98
N ILE A 41 24.89 -4.27 2.63
CA ILE A 41 23.51 -4.77 2.77
C ILE A 41 23.12 -4.76 4.25
N GLY A 42 23.99 -5.22 5.16
CA GLY A 42 23.72 -5.19 6.59
C GLY A 42 23.45 -3.78 7.12
N ARG A 43 24.23 -2.79 6.69
CA ARG A 43 24.00 -1.37 7.05
C ARG A 43 22.68 -0.86 6.49
N VAL A 44 22.37 -1.13 5.23
CA VAL A 44 21.11 -0.70 4.60
C VAL A 44 19.92 -1.34 5.30
N SER A 45 19.95 -2.65 5.57
CA SER A 45 18.89 -3.36 6.29
C SER A 45 18.62 -2.73 7.65
N ALA A 46 19.67 -2.49 8.44
CA ALA A 46 19.54 -1.86 9.76
C ALA A 46 18.92 -0.45 9.67
N THR A 47 19.32 0.36 8.67
CA THR A 47 18.72 1.69 8.49
C THR A 47 17.27 1.64 8.05
N VAL A 48 16.92 0.71 7.15
CA VAL A 48 15.56 0.55 6.64
C VAL A 48 14.63 0.03 7.75
N GLU A 49 15.09 -0.93 8.55
CA GLU A 49 14.34 -1.45 9.69
C GLU A 49 14.02 -0.34 10.71
N ALA A 50 15.02 0.48 11.06
CA ALA A 50 14.82 1.61 11.97
C ALA A 50 13.84 2.67 11.41
N GLU A 51 13.94 2.99 10.12
CA GLU A 51 13.03 3.94 9.48
C GLU A 51 11.58 3.40 9.39
N ILE A 52 11.41 2.10 9.13
CA ILE A 52 10.10 1.46 9.11
C ILE A 52 9.47 1.49 10.51
N GLU A 53 10.25 1.19 11.56
CA GLU A 53 9.77 1.21 12.94
C GLU A 53 9.34 2.62 13.37
N GLU A 54 10.13 3.66 13.03
CA GLU A 54 9.76 5.05 13.28
C GLU A 54 8.47 5.46 12.55
N ARG A 55 8.37 5.12 11.25
CA ARG A 55 7.18 5.42 10.44
C ARG A 55 5.95 4.69 10.96
N LEU A 56 6.10 3.46 11.45
CA LEU A 56 5.02 2.69 12.05
C LEU A 56 4.52 3.37 13.33
N ALA A 57 5.44 3.72 14.24
CA ALA A 57 5.07 4.41 15.48
C ALA A 57 4.37 5.76 15.21
N ALA A 58 4.85 6.52 14.23
CA ALA A 58 4.22 7.78 13.83
C ALA A 58 2.82 7.57 13.21
N ALA A 59 2.63 6.51 12.41
CA ALA A 59 1.34 6.17 11.84
C ALA A 59 0.35 5.71 12.91
N GLU A 60 0.78 4.88 13.85
CA GLU A 60 -0.03 4.43 14.98
C GLU A 60 -0.48 5.60 15.86
N ALA A 61 0.42 6.54 16.16
CA ALA A 61 0.09 7.76 16.90
C ALA A 61 -0.97 8.60 16.18
N ARG A 62 -0.85 8.80 14.86
CA ARG A 62 -1.85 9.52 14.06
C ARG A 62 -3.19 8.80 14.03
N ILE A 63 -3.19 7.48 13.93
CA ILE A 63 -4.43 6.69 13.97
C ILE A 63 -5.10 6.84 15.35
N ALA A 64 -4.32 6.79 16.43
CA ALA A 64 -4.85 7.00 17.78
C ALA A 64 -5.46 8.41 17.94
N GLU A 65 -4.77 9.44 17.46
CA GLU A 65 -5.26 10.82 17.45
C GLU A 65 -6.54 10.99 16.63
N LEU A 66 -6.60 10.41 15.43
CA LEU A 66 -7.79 10.45 14.58
C LEU A 66 -8.97 9.73 15.23
N LYS A 67 -8.72 8.58 15.87
CA LYS A 67 -9.77 7.85 16.62
C LYS A 67 -10.26 8.65 17.82
N ALA A 68 -9.37 9.29 18.57
CA ALA A 68 -9.73 10.15 19.69
C ALA A 68 -10.53 11.39 19.21
N SER A 69 -10.11 12.00 18.11
CA SER A 69 -10.81 13.11 17.48
C SER A 69 -12.20 12.71 16.97
N ALA A 70 -12.32 11.53 16.36
CA ALA A 70 -13.61 10.98 15.94
C ALA A 70 -14.53 10.67 17.12
N ALA A 71 -13.98 10.23 18.25
CA ALA A 71 -14.75 10.00 19.49
C ALA A 71 -15.24 11.31 20.13
N TYR A 72 -14.56 12.44 19.89
CA TYR A 72 -14.96 13.76 20.37
C TYR A 72 -15.95 14.48 19.43
N VAL A 73 -16.19 13.98 18.22
CA VAL A 73 -17.29 14.48 17.38
C VAL A 73 -18.60 14.12 18.09
N PRO A 74 -19.39 15.09 18.55
CA PRO A 74 -20.64 14.80 19.25
C PRO A 74 -21.51 13.91 18.37
N THR A 75 -22.14 12.90 18.96
CA THR A 75 -23.17 12.10 18.27
C THR A 75 -24.30 12.96 17.72
N THR A 76 -24.47 14.19 18.20
CA THR A 76 -25.38 15.21 17.67
C THR A 76 -24.87 15.92 16.41
N VAL A 77 -23.68 15.59 15.91
CA VAL A 77 -23.13 16.01 14.61
C VAL A 77 -23.05 14.81 13.65
N THR A 78 -22.77 13.60 14.14
CA THR A 78 -22.84 12.35 13.32
C THR A 78 -24.27 11.84 13.11
N GLN A 79 -25.16 12.06 14.08
CA GLN A 79 -26.62 12.03 13.96
C GLN A 79 -27.19 13.46 13.96
N GLY A 80 -26.41 14.41 13.42
CA GLY A 80 -26.82 15.79 13.23
C GLY A 80 -28.21 15.87 12.67
N ARG A 81 -29.05 16.69 13.33
CA ARG A 81 -30.43 17.07 12.96
C ARG A 81 -30.74 16.55 11.56
N LYS A 82 -31.58 15.52 11.45
CA LYS A 82 -31.96 14.85 10.19
C LYS A 82 -32.40 15.85 9.11
N THR A 83 -31.46 16.53 8.48
CA THR A 83 -31.72 17.63 7.56
C THR A 83 -31.27 17.18 6.20
N LEU A 84 -32.25 16.91 5.36
CA LEU A 84 -32.03 16.70 3.95
C LEU A 84 -31.99 18.05 3.23
N PRO A 85 -31.19 18.19 2.16
CA PRO A 85 -31.36 19.27 1.22
C PRO A 85 -32.82 19.34 0.76
N VAL A 86 -33.40 20.54 0.71
CA VAL A 86 -34.84 20.75 0.41
C VAL A 86 -35.24 20.10 -0.92
N SER A 87 -34.36 20.16 -1.92
CA SER A 87 -34.55 19.49 -3.21
C SER A 87 -34.73 17.97 -3.08
N MET A 88 -33.98 17.34 -2.17
CA MET A 88 -34.05 15.90 -1.91
C MET A 88 -35.26 15.52 -1.09
N ALA A 89 -35.59 16.30 -0.06
CA ALA A 89 -36.82 16.12 0.72
C ALA A 89 -38.05 16.20 -0.20
N ASN A 90 -38.06 17.14 -1.15
CA ASN A 90 -39.11 17.27 -2.15
C ASN A 90 -39.15 16.10 -3.14
N LEU A 91 -38.00 15.54 -3.53
CA LEU A 91 -37.93 14.37 -4.41
C LEU A 91 -38.52 13.15 -3.70
N LEU A 92 -38.08 12.87 -2.48
CA LEU A 92 -38.56 11.74 -1.68
C LEU A 92 -40.06 11.89 -1.36
N ALA A 93 -40.52 13.08 -1.00
CA ALA A 93 -41.93 13.36 -0.76
C ALA A 93 -42.81 13.14 -2.01
N LYS A 94 -42.32 13.51 -3.21
CA LYS A 94 -43.01 13.21 -4.49
C LYS A 94 -43.13 11.71 -4.76
N GLN A 95 -42.21 10.90 -4.23
CA GLN A 95 -42.23 9.45 -4.33
C GLN A 95 -42.96 8.78 -3.14
N GLY A 96 -43.60 9.56 -2.27
CA GLY A 96 -44.36 9.05 -1.13
C GLY A 96 -43.50 8.62 0.06
N VAL A 97 -42.20 8.93 0.07
CA VAL A 97 -41.29 8.60 1.18
C VAL A 97 -41.18 9.83 2.09
N THR A 98 -41.67 9.71 3.32
CA THR A 98 -41.51 10.76 4.35
C THR A 98 -40.37 10.38 5.28
N VAL A 99 -39.79 11.38 5.95
CA VAL A 99 -38.66 11.18 6.89
C VAL A 99 -39.01 10.21 8.02
N ASP A 100 -40.29 10.07 8.35
CA ASP A 100 -40.81 9.18 9.39
C ASP A 100 -41.14 7.76 8.88
N SER A 101 -41.19 7.55 7.55
CA SER A 101 -41.53 6.26 6.92
C SER A 101 -40.39 5.66 6.05
N MET A 102 -39.14 6.08 6.29
CA MET A 102 -37.98 5.63 5.51
C MET A 102 -37.58 4.17 5.81
N GLU A 103 -38.28 3.22 5.17
CA GLU A 103 -37.84 1.82 5.09
C GLU A 103 -36.89 1.63 3.90
N ALA A 104 -35.86 0.78 4.05
CA ALA A 104 -34.83 0.56 3.02
C ALA A 104 -35.44 0.14 1.66
N GLY A 105 -36.53 -0.63 1.66
CA GLY A 105 -37.24 -1.03 0.43
C GLY A 105 -37.99 0.11 -0.25
N ALA A 106 -38.55 1.06 0.51
CA ALA A 106 -39.28 2.20 -0.01
C ALA A 106 -38.34 3.25 -0.63
N VAL A 107 -37.17 3.47 -0.01
CA VAL A 107 -36.13 4.35 -0.55
C VAL A 107 -35.58 3.79 -1.87
N ASP A 108 -35.33 2.49 -1.92
CA ASP A 108 -34.81 1.87 -3.14
C ASP A 108 -35.82 1.91 -4.29
N ALA A 109 -37.10 1.69 -4.00
CA ALA A 109 -38.19 1.82 -4.97
C ALA A 109 -38.32 3.27 -5.50
N ALA A 110 -38.26 4.28 -4.62
CA ALA A 110 -38.35 5.69 -4.97
C ALA A 110 -37.20 6.17 -5.88
N LEU A 111 -36.05 5.50 -5.81
CA LEU A 111 -34.85 5.87 -6.56
C LEU A 111 -34.68 5.08 -7.87
N VAL A 112 -35.52 4.07 -8.17
CA VAL A 112 -35.42 3.21 -9.37
C VAL A 112 -35.41 4.01 -10.69
N SER A 113 -36.12 5.14 -10.74
CA SER A 113 -36.21 5.99 -11.93
C SER A 113 -34.96 6.83 -12.22
N LEU A 114 -33.97 6.84 -11.31
CA LEU A 114 -32.73 7.60 -11.44
C LEU A 114 -31.58 6.77 -12.02
N SER A 115 -30.58 7.44 -12.59
CA SER A 115 -29.35 6.77 -13.02
C SER A 115 -28.60 6.16 -11.83
N LEU A 116 -27.74 5.16 -12.08
CA LEU A 116 -26.99 4.49 -11.02
C LEU A 116 -26.14 5.48 -10.19
N GLU A 117 -25.48 6.43 -10.84
CA GLU A 117 -24.67 7.45 -10.17
C GLU A 117 -25.52 8.37 -9.29
N GLN A 118 -26.71 8.76 -9.77
CA GLN A 118 -27.66 9.57 -9.00
C GLN A 118 -28.17 8.80 -7.79
N ARG A 119 -28.46 7.50 -7.93
CA ARG A 119 -28.86 6.64 -6.81
C ARG A 119 -27.78 6.56 -5.75
N ILE A 120 -26.52 6.38 -6.16
CA ILE A 120 -25.37 6.33 -5.24
C ILE A 120 -25.22 7.68 -4.52
N ALA A 121 -25.33 8.80 -5.25
CA ALA A 121 -25.24 10.14 -4.66
C ALA A 121 -26.34 10.40 -3.63
N VAL A 122 -27.59 10.02 -3.92
CA VAL A 122 -28.72 10.18 -3.00
C VAL A 122 -28.53 9.30 -1.75
N LYS A 123 -28.19 8.02 -1.92
CA LYS A 123 -27.95 7.11 -0.79
C LYS A 123 -26.80 7.59 0.11
N ALA A 124 -25.70 8.06 -0.48
CA ALA A 124 -24.57 8.61 0.28
C ALA A 124 -24.97 9.85 1.10
N GLN A 125 -25.86 10.70 0.57
CA GLN A 125 -26.39 11.85 1.29
C GLN A 125 -27.36 11.43 2.42
N LEU A 126 -28.21 10.43 2.19
CA LEU A 126 -29.10 9.89 3.21
C LEU A 126 -28.33 9.24 4.36
N MET A 127 -27.26 8.49 4.06
CA MET A 127 -26.34 7.94 5.07
C MET A 127 -25.63 9.05 5.84
N ARG A 128 -25.16 10.10 5.14
CA ARG A 128 -24.53 11.28 5.78
C ARG A 128 -25.51 12.05 6.68
N ALA A 129 -26.80 12.06 6.34
CA ALA A 129 -27.86 12.69 7.13
C ALA A 129 -28.35 11.80 8.30
N GLY A 130 -27.77 10.61 8.49
CA GLY A 130 -28.18 9.68 9.55
C GLY A 130 -29.57 9.09 9.35
N LEU A 131 -30.05 9.04 8.10
CA LEU A 131 -31.37 8.52 7.73
C LEU A 131 -31.34 7.11 7.15
N LEU A 132 -30.15 6.63 6.78
CA LEU A 132 -29.88 5.24 6.39
C LEU A 132 -28.69 4.75 7.21
N GLY A 133 -28.88 3.61 7.88
CA GLY A 133 -27.88 2.91 8.69
C GLY A 133 -28.31 1.47 8.88
#